data_AF-A0A951ZLM8-F1
#
_entry.id   AF-A0A951ZLM8-F1
#
_cell.length_a   1.000
_cell.length_b   1.000
_cell.length_c   1.000
_cell.angle_alpha   90.00
_cell.angle_beta   90.00
_cell.angle_gamma   90.00
#
_symmetry.space_group_name_H-M   'P 1'
#
loop_
_entity.id
_entity.type
_entity.pdbx_description
1 polymer ?
#
loop_
_entity_poly.entity_id
_entity_poly.type
_entity_poly.pdbx_seq_one_letter_code
_entity_poly.pdbx_strand_id
1 'polypeptide(L)'
;MGTINFQKILMRFWFSLLGVCFMQSLFAQDFPGEPSQFLPTFGKFMTDGQNSKEMKDFVKSFEAVWNDGPFEPYQKQVIEFCNSIKRKKLLIDPHFKSYIEAVMYFYASQKPKSEFDEWDRGLQWMIKKKSGTSLVSYLQFSSDLFHYNALYRSSGHTWFSESNQWHIGFEDEKVRITFDNIVLRCEGKDDSTSINGTSGIFYPQEDMFYGKGGRVFWDRHKFPQTDVYADLKQYAIAIKRSMFMADSVIFVNTNYPTGPMEGRLEDKLTNRVEGDNSRYPKFDSYTNRYSIPDIF
;
A
#
# COMPACT_ATOMS: atom_id res chain seq x y z
N MET A 1 75.45 -3.35 27.29
CA MET A 1 74.39 -3.71 28.26
C MET A 1 73.39 -2.57 28.31
N GLY A 2 72.28 -2.67 27.58
CA GLY A 2 71.19 -1.69 27.61
C GLY A 2 69.90 -2.42 27.96
N THR A 3 69.45 -2.28 29.21
CA THR A 3 68.19 -2.86 29.69
C THR A 3 67.02 -2.03 29.17
N ILE A 4 66.35 -2.53 28.13
CA ILE A 4 65.09 -1.97 27.63
C ILE A 4 64.01 -2.21 28.69
N ASN A 5 63.42 -1.12 29.15
CA ASN A 5 62.47 -1.07 30.26
C ASN A 5 61.11 -1.66 29.84
N PHE A 6 60.92 -2.96 30.13
CA PHE A 6 59.76 -3.77 29.76
C PHE A 6 58.41 -3.21 30.28
N GLN A 7 58.44 -2.38 31.33
CA GLN A 7 57.23 -1.77 31.90
C GLN A 7 56.60 -0.69 31.00
N LYS A 8 57.36 -0.04 30.11
CA LYS A 8 56.81 0.99 29.20
C LYS A 8 56.07 0.42 27.98
N ILE A 9 56.29 -0.84 27.65
CA ILE A 9 55.66 -1.50 26.48
C ILE A 9 54.27 -2.06 26.85
N LEU A 10 54.10 -2.60 28.06
CA LEU A 10 52.80 -3.09 28.53
C LEU A 10 51.76 -1.96 28.69
N MET A 11 52.18 -0.76 29.12
CA MET A 11 51.25 0.36 29.34
C MET A 11 50.73 0.99 28.02
N ARG A 12 51.44 0.81 26.91
CA ARG A 12 50.99 1.26 25.57
C ARG A 12 50.02 0.28 24.90
N PHE A 13 50.08 -1.01 25.26
CA PHE A 13 49.11 -2.02 24.78
C PHE A 13 47.77 -1.99 25.53
N TRP A 14 47.74 -1.46 26.75
CA TRP A 14 46.49 -1.27 27.49
C TRP A 14 45.66 -0.08 26.98
N PHE A 15 46.31 0.96 26.46
CA PHE A 15 45.61 2.11 25.86
C PHE A 15 45.11 1.87 24.42
N SER A 16 45.67 0.90 23.69
CA SER A 16 45.19 0.55 22.35
C SER A 16 44.01 -0.43 22.34
N LEU A 17 43.82 -1.24 23.40
CA LEU A 17 42.66 -2.12 23.51
C LEU A 17 41.37 -1.40 23.93
N LEU A 18 41.48 -0.32 24.71
CA LEU A 18 40.33 0.52 25.11
C LEU A 18 39.82 1.43 23.97
N GLY A 19 40.69 1.78 23.01
CA GLY A 19 40.32 2.61 21.86
C GLY A 19 39.54 1.88 20.76
N VAL A 20 39.69 0.57 20.63
CA VAL A 20 39.00 -0.22 19.59
C VAL A 20 37.58 -0.62 19.99
N CYS A 21 37.26 -0.68 21.29
CA CYS A 21 35.88 -0.93 21.75
C CYS A 21 34.94 0.27 21.62
N PHE A 22 35.43 1.50 21.44
CA PHE A 22 34.54 2.68 21.39
C PHE A 22 33.90 2.91 20.01
N MET A 23 34.56 2.50 18.92
CA MET A 23 34.02 2.68 17.56
C MET A 23 32.92 1.68 17.17
N GLN A 24 32.75 0.59 17.92
CA GLN A 24 31.65 -0.35 17.68
C GLN A 24 30.34 0.03 18.38
N SER A 25 30.33 1.09 19.21
CA SER A 25 29.14 1.46 20.01
C SER A 25 28.11 2.31 19.28
N LEU A 26 28.49 3.11 18.27
CA LEU A 26 27.59 4.05 17.59
C LEU A 26 26.56 3.37 16.68
N PHE A 27 26.90 2.22 16.10
CA PHE A 27 25.96 1.45 15.27
C PHE A 27 25.00 0.58 16.09
N ALA A 28 25.27 0.37 17.38
CA ALA A 28 24.50 -0.51 18.26
C ALA A 28 23.47 0.22 19.14
N GLN A 29 23.58 1.54 19.30
CA GLN A 29 22.64 2.31 20.13
C GLN A 29 21.36 2.68 19.37
N ASP A 30 20.22 2.59 20.05
CA ASP A 30 18.95 3.12 19.55
C ASP A 30 19.07 4.64 19.31
N PHE A 31 18.25 5.17 18.40
CA PHE A 31 18.05 6.60 18.26
C PHE A 31 17.50 7.19 19.57
N PRO A 32 17.83 8.47 19.88
CA PRO A 32 17.27 9.17 21.04
C PRO A 32 15.74 9.11 21.07
N GLY A 33 15.17 8.87 22.25
CA GLY A 33 13.72 8.90 22.47
C GLY A 33 13.12 10.30 22.42
N GLU A 34 13.94 11.32 22.71
CA GLU A 34 13.54 12.73 22.69
C GLU A 34 13.41 13.24 21.24
N PRO A 35 12.23 13.74 20.81
CA PRO A 35 11.99 14.16 19.44
C PRO A 35 12.98 15.21 18.90
N SER A 36 13.40 16.14 19.76
CA SER A 36 14.36 17.21 19.42
C SER A 36 15.76 16.68 19.10
N GLN A 37 16.15 15.52 19.65
CA GLN A 37 17.44 14.89 19.44
C GLN A 37 17.38 13.81 18.36
N PHE A 38 16.19 13.23 18.14
CA PHE A 38 15.96 12.21 17.13
C PHE A 38 16.27 12.73 15.73
N LEU A 39 15.61 13.82 15.30
CA LEU A 39 15.66 14.30 13.92
C LEU A 39 17.09 14.54 13.38
N PRO A 40 17.97 15.30 14.06
CA PRO A 40 19.34 15.52 13.57
C PRO A 40 20.17 14.22 13.57
N THR A 41 19.94 13.33 14.52
CA THR A 41 20.62 12.02 14.59
C THR A 41 20.17 11.11 13.44
N PHE A 42 18.86 11.09 13.16
CA PHE A 42 18.25 10.32 12.09
C PHE A 42 18.70 10.82 10.71
N GLY A 43 18.68 12.14 10.47
CA GLY A 43 19.12 12.73 9.21
C GLY A 43 20.59 12.40 8.89
N LYS A 44 21.47 12.48 9.90
CA LYS A 44 22.87 12.03 9.76
C LYS A 44 22.95 10.54 9.44
N PHE A 45 22.22 9.69 10.16
CA PHE A 45 22.20 8.24 9.91
C PHE A 45 21.76 7.88 8.49
N MET A 46 20.72 8.54 7.97
CA MET A 46 20.21 8.28 6.61
C MET A 46 21.19 8.70 5.51
N THR A 47 22.04 9.70 5.76
CA THR A 47 22.96 10.27 4.77
C THR A 47 24.40 9.77 4.89
N ASP A 48 24.77 9.17 6.04
CA ASP A 48 26.09 8.58 6.25
C ASP A 48 26.29 7.37 5.31
N GLY A 49 27.29 7.45 4.44
CA GLY A 49 27.49 6.49 3.35
C GLY A 49 26.47 6.54 2.20
N GLN A 50 25.36 7.29 2.32
CA GLN A 50 24.36 7.53 1.27
C GLN A 50 24.22 9.03 0.94
N ASN A 51 25.32 9.64 0.51
CA ASN A 51 25.44 11.09 0.34
C ASN A 51 24.85 11.63 -1.00
N SER A 52 23.86 10.94 -1.57
CA SER A 52 23.23 11.35 -2.83
C SER A 52 22.35 12.60 -2.62
N LYS A 53 22.13 13.37 -3.70
CA LYS A 53 21.19 14.49 -3.67
C LYS A 53 19.78 14.03 -3.31
N GLU A 54 19.35 12.90 -3.88
CA GLU A 54 18.04 12.30 -3.63
C GLU A 54 17.81 12.00 -2.14
N MET A 55 18.77 11.36 -1.46
CA MET A 55 18.64 11.04 -0.04
C MET A 55 18.60 12.30 0.83
N LYS A 56 19.38 13.34 0.49
CA LYS A 56 19.33 14.62 1.20
C LYS A 56 18.00 15.33 1.03
N ASP A 57 17.45 15.32 -0.18
CA ASP A 57 16.16 15.93 -0.47
C ASP A 57 15.03 15.17 0.25
N PHE A 58 15.11 13.82 0.29
CA PHE A 58 14.20 12.98 1.06
C PHE A 58 14.22 13.30 2.56
N VAL A 59 15.41 13.38 3.16
CA VAL A 59 15.56 13.74 4.59
C VAL A 59 14.98 15.12 4.86
N LYS A 60 15.24 16.11 4.00
CA LYS A 60 14.66 17.46 4.15
C LYS A 60 13.14 17.46 4.08
N SER A 61 12.54 16.66 3.19
CA SER A 61 11.09 16.50 3.13
C SER A 61 10.53 15.95 4.44
N PHE A 62 11.20 14.95 5.03
CA PHE A 62 10.82 14.42 6.33
C PHE A 62 11.02 15.44 7.46
N GLU A 63 12.11 16.21 7.47
CA GLU A 63 12.34 17.29 8.44
C GLU A 63 11.24 18.36 8.39
N ALA A 64 10.75 18.70 7.19
CA ALA A 64 9.66 19.65 7.04
C ALA A 64 8.35 19.11 7.65
N VAL A 65 8.03 17.84 7.42
CA VAL A 65 6.86 17.18 8.04
C VAL A 65 7.02 17.05 9.56
N TRP A 66 8.21 16.66 10.04
CA TRP A 66 8.49 16.45 11.45
C TRP A 66 8.29 17.71 12.30
N ASN A 67 8.67 18.86 11.74
CA ASN A 67 8.58 20.16 12.40
C ASN A 67 7.23 20.84 12.22
N ASP A 68 6.30 20.23 11.48
CA ASP A 68 4.93 20.71 11.41
C ASP A 68 4.20 20.36 12.71
N GLY A 69 3.62 21.38 13.37
CA GLY A 69 3.04 21.24 14.72
C GLY A 69 2.05 20.06 14.87
N PRO A 70 1.11 19.86 13.92
CA PRO A 70 0.17 18.73 13.99
C PRO A 70 0.81 17.34 13.81
N PHE A 71 2.11 17.25 13.47
CA PHE A 71 2.84 15.99 13.40
C PHE A 71 3.34 15.50 14.77
N GLU A 72 3.37 16.34 15.81
CA GLU A 72 3.82 15.96 17.16
C GLU A 72 3.23 14.63 17.67
N PRO A 73 1.92 14.33 17.52
CA PRO A 73 1.32 13.10 18.03
C PRO A 73 1.88 11.80 17.41
N TYR A 74 2.55 11.89 16.26
CA TYR A 74 3.12 10.73 15.55
C TYR A 74 4.57 10.44 15.96
N GLN A 75 5.30 11.45 16.46
CA GLN A 75 6.76 11.40 16.63
C GLN A 75 7.22 10.21 17.46
N LYS A 76 6.54 9.93 18.58
CA LYS A 76 6.92 8.81 19.47
C LYS A 76 6.87 7.45 18.75
N GLN A 77 5.80 7.15 18.04
CA GLN A 77 5.66 5.88 17.29
C GLN A 77 6.69 5.80 16.16
N VAL A 78 6.96 6.93 15.49
CA VAL A 78 7.98 7.00 14.44
C VAL A 78 9.37 6.66 14.98
N ILE A 79 9.75 7.21 16.14
CA ILE A 79 11.02 6.90 16.80
C ILE A 79 11.07 5.42 17.19
N GLU A 80 10.02 4.92 17.83
CA GLU A 80 9.94 3.53 18.29
C GLU A 80 10.05 2.51 17.15
N PHE A 81 9.39 2.79 16.01
CA PHE A 81 9.47 1.92 14.85
C PHE A 81 10.84 2.00 14.14
N CYS A 82 11.40 3.21 13.98
CA CYS A 82 12.77 3.38 13.49
C CYS A 82 13.80 2.60 14.32
N ASN A 83 13.67 2.63 15.65
CA ASN A 83 14.49 1.82 16.56
C ASN A 83 14.26 0.32 16.36
N SER A 84 13.02 -0.10 16.08
CA SER A 84 12.71 -1.51 15.78
C SER A 84 13.36 -1.98 14.47
N ILE A 85 13.37 -1.14 13.42
CA ILE A 85 14.11 -1.39 12.17
C ILE A 85 15.62 -1.51 12.44
N LYS A 86 16.18 -0.58 13.23
CA LYS A 86 17.61 -0.58 13.60
C LYS A 86 18.02 -1.83 14.36
N ARG A 87 17.26 -2.23 15.39
CA ARG A 87 17.52 -3.44 16.19
C ARG A 87 17.42 -4.72 15.38
N LYS A 88 16.58 -4.74 14.34
CA LYS A 88 16.52 -5.83 13.35
C LYS A 88 17.65 -5.79 12.31
N LYS A 89 18.53 -4.79 12.37
CA LYS A 89 19.67 -4.59 11.45
C LYS A 89 19.21 -4.50 9.99
N LEU A 90 18.04 -3.92 9.76
CA LEU A 90 17.51 -3.72 8.41
C LEU A 90 18.17 -2.51 7.74
N LEU A 91 18.18 -2.51 6.41
CA LEU A 91 18.90 -1.52 5.59
C LEU A 91 18.22 -0.14 5.61
N ILE A 92 19.01 0.92 5.43
CA ILE A 92 18.54 2.30 5.20
C ILE A 92 17.56 2.33 4.02
N ASP A 93 18.00 1.83 2.87
CA ASP A 93 17.18 1.63 1.68
C ASP A 93 17.08 0.11 1.45
N PRO A 94 15.87 -0.48 1.36
CA PRO A 94 14.56 0.20 1.31
C PRO A 94 13.88 0.48 2.65
N HIS A 95 14.28 -0.16 3.76
CA HIS A 95 13.39 -0.27 4.93
C HIS A 95 13.09 1.05 5.64
N PHE A 96 14.11 1.85 5.98
CA PHE A 96 13.86 3.16 6.60
C PHE A 96 13.21 4.12 5.61
N LYS A 97 13.67 4.14 4.35
CA LYS A 97 13.12 4.99 3.30
C LYS A 97 11.62 4.73 3.08
N SER A 98 11.22 3.49 2.85
CA SER A 98 9.81 3.12 2.66
C SER A 98 8.96 3.40 3.90
N TYR A 99 9.50 3.25 5.11
CA TYR A 99 8.76 3.57 6.33
C TYR A 99 8.48 5.07 6.44
N ILE A 100 9.51 5.89 6.31
CA ILE A 100 9.39 7.35 6.41
C ILE A 100 8.53 7.90 5.28
N GLU A 101 8.65 7.36 4.07
CA GLU A 101 7.78 7.70 2.95
C GLU A 101 6.29 7.40 3.27
N ALA A 102 5.98 6.21 3.78
CA ALA A 102 4.62 5.87 4.18
C ALA A 102 4.10 6.77 5.31
N VAL A 103 4.93 7.14 6.28
CA VAL A 103 4.57 8.10 7.35
C VAL A 103 4.23 9.48 6.77
N MET A 104 5.05 9.99 5.85
CA MET A 104 4.80 11.28 5.21
C MET A 104 3.51 11.25 4.37
N TYR A 105 3.27 10.18 3.62
CA TYR A 105 2.04 10.03 2.84
C TYR A 105 0.80 9.84 3.73
N PHE A 106 0.92 9.12 4.84
CA PHE A 106 -0.17 9.05 5.81
C PHE A 106 -0.51 10.45 6.32
N TYR A 107 0.48 11.23 6.74
CA TYR A 107 0.27 12.59 7.22
C TYR A 107 -0.38 13.48 6.16
N ALA A 108 0.08 13.40 4.92
CA ALA A 108 -0.49 14.12 3.79
C ALA A 108 -1.93 13.70 3.46
N SER A 109 -2.32 12.45 3.76
CA SER A 109 -3.68 11.93 3.52
C SER A 109 -4.75 12.54 4.43
N GLN A 110 -4.34 13.27 5.48
CA GLN A 110 -5.22 13.91 6.47
C GLN A 110 -6.19 12.92 7.18
N LYS A 111 -5.81 11.63 7.21
CA LYS A 111 -6.56 10.63 7.96
C LYS A 111 -6.46 10.87 9.47
N PRO A 112 -7.50 10.51 10.24
CA PRO A 112 -7.45 10.60 11.69
C PRO A 112 -6.27 9.81 12.26
N LYS A 113 -5.67 10.31 13.35
CA LYS A 113 -4.57 9.66 14.04
C LYS A 113 -4.87 8.21 14.45
N SER A 114 -6.13 7.88 14.73
CA SER A 114 -6.57 6.50 15.01
C SER A 114 -6.27 5.52 13.86
N GLU A 115 -6.37 5.95 12.60
CA GLU A 115 -6.00 5.12 11.44
C GLU A 115 -4.49 4.84 11.42
N PHE A 116 -3.68 5.80 11.86
CA PHE A 116 -2.23 5.61 12.01
C PHE A 116 -1.94 4.60 13.12
N ASP A 117 -2.69 4.66 14.22
CA ASP A 117 -2.52 3.73 15.34
C ASP A 117 -2.82 2.30 14.90
N GLU A 118 -3.90 2.09 14.15
CA GLU A 118 -4.22 0.79 13.54
C GLU A 118 -3.12 0.29 12.60
N TRP A 119 -2.61 1.19 11.76
CA TRP A 119 -1.50 0.88 10.86
C TRP A 119 -0.21 0.51 11.60
N ASP A 120 0.17 1.28 12.63
CA ASP A 120 1.34 1.03 13.48
C ASP A 120 1.21 -0.30 14.21
N ARG A 121 0.02 -0.66 14.73
CA ARG A 121 -0.21 -2.00 15.32
C ARG A 121 0.16 -3.12 14.34
N GLY A 122 -0.26 -2.99 13.07
CA GLY A 122 0.10 -3.93 12.01
C GLY A 122 1.61 -3.98 11.73
N LEU A 123 2.27 -2.81 11.65
CA LEU A 123 3.73 -2.71 11.45
C LEU A 123 4.52 -3.38 12.57
N GLN A 124 4.15 -3.10 13.82
CA GLN A 124 4.78 -3.67 15.01
C GLN A 124 4.69 -5.20 15.04
N TRP A 125 3.59 -5.76 14.53
CA TRP A 125 3.46 -7.20 14.34
C TRP A 125 4.34 -7.71 13.19
N MET A 126 4.31 -7.06 12.03
CA MET A 126 5.08 -7.50 10.86
C MET A 126 6.58 -7.52 11.09
N ILE A 127 7.15 -6.49 11.72
CA ILE A 127 8.59 -6.45 11.99
C ILE A 127 9.04 -7.57 12.96
N LYS A 128 8.12 -8.06 13.79
CA LYS A 128 8.38 -9.18 14.73
C LYS A 128 8.21 -10.54 14.06
N LYS A 129 7.21 -10.70 13.19
CA LYS A 129 6.72 -12.00 12.69
C LYS A 129 7.02 -12.29 11.22
N LYS A 130 7.36 -11.27 10.42
CA LYS A 130 7.57 -11.38 8.97
C LYS A 130 9.00 -10.99 8.60
N SER A 131 9.37 -11.27 7.34
CA SER A 131 10.69 -10.92 6.81
C SER A 131 10.80 -9.43 6.52
N GLY A 132 12.03 -8.91 6.40
CA GLY A 132 12.27 -7.52 5.97
C GLY A 132 11.65 -7.23 4.61
N THR A 133 11.70 -8.19 3.67
CA THR A 133 11.05 -8.06 2.35
C THR A 133 9.54 -7.91 2.47
N SER A 134 8.87 -8.73 3.28
CA SER A 134 7.42 -8.60 3.50
C SER A 134 7.04 -7.27 4.15
N LEU A 135 7.88 -6.77 5.09
CA LEU A 135 7.70 -5.44 5.67
C LEU A 135 7.77 -4.36 4.59
N VAL A 136 8.77 -4.40 3.70
CA VAL A 136 8.92 -3.44 2.60
C VAL A 136 7.74 -3.51 1.64
N SER A 137 7.28 -4.70 1.26
CA SER A 137 6.09 -4.85 0.40
C SER A 137 4.84 -4.22 1.03
N TYR A 138 4.65 -4.39 2.34
CA TYR A 138 3.54 -3.75 3.03
C TYR A 138 3.70 -2.23 3.13
N LEU A 139 4.91 -1.73 3.38
CA LEU A 139 5.18 -0.30 3.40
C LEU A 139 4.94 0.34 2.03
N GLN A 140 5.33 -0.33 0.94
CA GLN A 140 5.02 0.11 -0.42
C GLN A 140 3.51 0.17 -0.67
N PHE A 141 2.77 -0.89 -0.30
CA PHE A 141 1.31 -0.87 -0.34
C PHE A 141 0.73 0.29 0.49
N SER A 142 1.27 0.54 1.68
CA SER A 142 0.82 1.63 2.56
C SER A 142 1.02 2.99 1.90
N SER A 143 2.20 3.25 1.32
CA SER A 143 2.46 4.45 0.52
C SER A 143 1.47 4.61 -0.63
N ASP A 144 1.20 3.52 -1.37
CA ASP A 144 0.26 3.53 -2.49
C ASP A 144 -1.18 3.84 -2.05
N LEU A 145 -1.62 3.25 -0.93
CA LEU A 145 -2.93 3.52 -0.34
C LEU A 145 -3.04 4.96 0.15
N PHE A 146 -2.05 5.45 0.90
CA PHE A 146 -2.13 6.77 1.54
C PHE A 146 -2.00 7.92 0.54
N HIS A 147 -1.21 7.71 -0.51
CA HIS A 147 -0.98 8.75 -1.50
C HIS A 147 -1.99 8.72 -2.66
N TYR A 148 -2.39 7.53 -3.11
CA TYR A 148 -3.19 7.37 -4.33
C TYR A 148 -4.54 6.68 -4.10
N ASN A 149 -4.91 6.34 -2.86
CA ASN A 149 -6.05 5.45 -2.55
C ASN A 149 -5.97 4.10 -3.28
N ALA A 150 -4.75 3.66 -3.62
CA ALA A 150 -4.55 2.49 -4.44
C ALA A 150 -4.37 1.24 -3.58
N LEU A 151 -5.12 0.18 -3.93
CA LEU A 151 -4.97 -1.14 -3.35
C LEU A 151 -3.80 -1.89 -4.01
N TYR A 152 -3.47 -1.52 -5.25
CA TYR A 152 -2.35 -2.09 -6.00
C TYR A 152 -1.92 -1.14 -7.11
N ARG A 153 -0.60 -0.96 -7.28
CA ARG A 153 0.00 -0.19 -8.38
C ARG A 153 1.10 -0.98 -9.05
N SER A 154 1.11 -0.95 -10.37
CA SER A 154 2.17 -1.49 -11.21
C SER A 154 2.22 -0.72 -12.52
N SER A 155 3.20 -1.03 -13.38
CA SER A 155 3.25 -0.46 -14.72
C SER A 155 2.12 -0.94 -15.65
N GLY A 156 1.48 -2.07 -15.34
CA GLY A 156 0.43 -2.66 -16.17
C GLY A 156 -0.97 -2.12 -15.84
N HIS A 157 -1.29 -2.08 -14.55
CA HIS A 157 -2.56 -1.56 -14.06
C HIS A 157 -2.47 -1.09 -12.61
N THR A 158 -3.44 -0.27 -12.23
CA THR A 158 -3.69 0.22 -10.88
C THR A 158 -5.13 -0.08 -10.48
N TRP A 159 -5.32 -0.64 -9.30
CA TRP A 159 -6.63 -0.68 -8.65
C TRP A 159 -6.66 0.35 -7.53
N PHE A 160 -7.68 1.21 -7.54
CA PHE A 160 -7.81 2.29 -6.57
C PHE A 160 -9.26 2.64 -6.27
N SER A 161 -9.50 3.21 -5.10
CA SER A 161 -10.75 3.88 -4.79
C SER A 161 -10.68 5.33 -5.28
N GLU A 162 -11.76 5.82 -5.90
CA GLU A 162 -11.86 7.24 -6.27
C GLU A 162 -12.08 8.16 -5.05
N SER A 163 -12.18 7.59 -3.86
CA SER A 163 -12.38 8.31 -2.62
C SER A 163 -11.36 7.88 -1.57
N ASN A 164 -11.05 8.78 -0.64
CA ASN A 164 -10.25 8.49 0.54
C ASN A 164 -11.13 7.90 1.68
N GLN A 165 -12.21 7.17 1.37
CA GLN A 165 -13.16 6.64 2.36
C GLN A 165 -12.82 5.18 2.72
N TRP A 166 -11.62 4.97 3.27
CA TRP A 166 -11.16 3.68 3.78
C TRP A 166 -10.80 3.71 5.25
N HIS A 167 -10.89 2.56 5.91
CA HIS A 167 -10.53 2.36 7.32
C HIS A 167 -9.56 1.19 7.46
N ILE A 168 -8.43 1.41 8.14
CA ILE A 168 -7.46 0.37 8.47
C ILE A 168 -7.90 -0.31 9.75
N GLY A 169 -7.79 -1.63 9.79
CA GLY A 169 -7.92 -2.40 11.01
C GLY A 169 -6.83 -3.45 11.13
N PHE A 170 -6.41 -3.72 12.37
CA PHE A 170 -5.55 -4.85 12.68
C PHE A 170 -6.17 -5.75 13.75
N GLU A 171 -6.61 -6.95 13.34
CA GLU A 171 -7.26 -7.96 14.17
C GLU A 171 -6.79 -9.36 13.74
N ASP A 172 -6.63 -10.29 14.69
CA ASP A 172 -6.22 -11.68 14.44
C ASP A 172 -4.99 -11.82 13.54
N GLU A 173 -3.98 -10.98 13.78
CA GLU A 173 -2.73 -10.95 13.01
C GLU A 173 -2.91 -10.59 11.51
N LYS A 174 -4.07 -10.05 11.14
CA LYS A 174 -4.41 -9.62 9.78
C LYS A 174 -4.62 -8.12 9.70
N VAL A 175 -4.07 -7.53 8.65
CA VAL A 175 -4.37 -6.14 8.28
C VAL A 175 -5.56 -6.21 7.34
N ARG A 176 -6.54 -5.34 7.56
CA ARG A 176 -7.68 -5.19 6.67
C ARG A 176 -7.90 -3.72 6.34
N ILE A 177 -8.34 -3.45 5.12
CA ILE A 177 -8.81 -2.12 4.70
C ILE A 177 -10.29 -2.25 4.36
N THR A 178 -11.14 -1.54 5.09
CA THR A 178 -12.59 -1.53 4.88
C THR A 178 -12.97 -0.34 4.04
N PHE A 179 -13.83 -0.56 3.05
CA PHE A 179 -14.36 0.48 2.16
C PHE A 179 -15.88 0.44 2.18
N ASP A 180 -16.50 1.62 2.32
CA ASP A 180 -17.95 1.77 2.37
C ASP A 180 -18.43 2.65 1.21
N ASN A 181 -19.26 2.08 0.34
CA ASN A 181 -19.91 2.75 -0.79
C ASN A 181 -18.96 3.60 -1.65
N ILE A 182 -17.94 2.96 -2.23
CA ILE A 182 -16.92 3.59 -3.07
C ILE A 182 -17.13 3.29 -4.56
N VAL A 183 -16.46 4.06 -5.41
CA VAL A 183 -16.14 3.63 -6.77
C VAL A 183 -14.77 2.95 -6.72
N LEU A 184 -14.74 1.64 -6.99
CA LEU A 184 -13.51 0.88 -7.14
C LEU A 184 -13.16 0.79 -8.62
N ARG A 185 -12.05 1.42 -9.03
CA ARG A 185 -11.63 1.50 -10.43
C ARG A 185 -10.33 0.73 -10.66
N CYS A 186 -10.27 0.01 -11.77
CA CYS A 186 -9.04 -0.54 -12.35
C CYS A 186 -8.70 0.26 -13.59
N GLU A 187 -7.48 0.77 -13.66
CA GLU A 187 -6.99 1.55 -14.79
C GLU A 187 -5.68 0.97 -15.31
N GLY A 188 -5.62 0.76 -16.62
CA GLY A 188 -4.42 0.41 -17.37
C GLY A 188 -4.12 1.52 -18.38
N LYS A 189 -3.14 1.29 -19.25
CA LYS A 189 -2.65 2.32 -20.18
C LYS A 189 -3.73 2.94 -21.07
N ASP A 190 -4.60 2.10 -21.65
CA ASP A 190 -5.56 2.50 -22.69
C ASP A 190 -7.01 2.09 -22.35
N ASP A 191 -7.23 1.51 -21.17
CA ASP A 191 -8.54 0.98 -20.78
C ASP A 191 -8.76 1.03 -19.26
N SER A 192 -10.03 1.11 -18.87
CA SER A 192 -10.43 1.10 -17.46
C SER A 192 -11.75 0.36 -17.25
N THR A 193 -11.96 -0.11 -16.03
CA THR A 193 -13.25 -0.62 -15.54
C THR A 193 -13.52 -0.07 -14.15
N SER A 194 -14.79 0.01 -13.77
CA SER A 194 -15.21 0.49 -12.45
C SER A 194 -16.39 -0.29 -11.90
N ILE A 195 -16.40 -0.47 -10.59
CA ILE A 195 -17.54 -0.96 -9.82
C ILE A 195 -18.02 0.20 -8.95
N ASN A 196 -19.22 0.70 -9.24
CA ASN A 196 -19.76 1.92 -8.66
C ASN A 196 -20.63 1.60 -7.45
N GLY A 197 -20.37 2.25 -6.32
CA GLY A 197 -21.15 2.06 -5.09
C GLY A 197 -20.94 0.69 -4.43
N THR A 198 -19.73 0.14 -4.51
CA THR A 198 -19.38 -1.12 -3.84
C THR A 198 -18.83 -0.88 -2.45
N SER A 199 -19.05 -1.83 -1.55
CA SER A 199 -18.39 -1.88 -0.23
C SER A 199 -17.58 -3.17 -0.14
N GLY A 200 -16.57 -3.22 0.71
CA GLY A 200 -15.76 -4.44 0.82
C GLY A 200 -14.56 -4.34 1.73
N ILE A 201 -13.85 -5.46 1.85
CA ILE A 201 -12.66 -5.59 2.67
C ILE A 201 -11.49 -6.04 1.79
N PHE A 202 -10.40 -5.28 1.82
CA PHE A 202 -9.13 -5.67 1.22
C PHE A 202 -8.19 -6.26 2.26
N TYR A 203 -7.56 -7.38 1.93
CA TYR A 203 -6.50 -8.00 2.73
C TYR A 203 -5.16 -7.90 1.98
N PRO A 204 -4.28 -6.96 2.34
CA PRO A 204 -3.01 -6.74 1.64
C PRO A 204 -2.10 -7.97 1.64
N GLN A 205 -2.11 -8.76 2.72
CA GLN A 205 -1.33 -9.99 2.80
C GLN A 205 -1.79 -11.08 1.82
N GLU A 206 -3.04 -11.01 1.36
CA GLU A 206 -3.65 -12.00 0.47
C GLU A 206 -3.76 -11.48 -0.97
N ASP A 207 -3.52 -10.18 -1.20
CA ASP A 207 -3.78 -9.48 -2.47
C ASP A 207 -5.25 -9.61 -2.93
N MET A 208 -6.18 -9.77 -1.99
CA MET A 208 -7.59 -10.05 -2.25
C MET A 208 -8.52 -8.94 -1.74
N PHE A 209 -9.39 -8.44 -2.60
CA PHE A 209 -10.53 -7.59 -2.24
C PHE A 209 -11.82 -8.41 -2.28
N TYR A 210 -12.56 -8.44 -1.18
CA TYR A 210 -13.85 -9.10 -1.05
C TYR A 210 -14.95 -8.04 -1.08
N GLY A 211 -15.64 -7.93 -2.22
CA GLY A 211 -16.63 -6.90 -2.49
C GLY A 211 -18.07 -7.38 -2.30
N LYS A 212 -18.94 -6.43 -1.98
CA LYS A 212 -20.38 -6.60 -1.82
C LYS A 212 -21.12 -5.42 -2.46
N GLY A 213 -22.14 -5.75 -3.25
CA GLY A 213 -22.94 -4.75 -3.95
C GLY A 213 -22.17 -4.09 -5.08
N GLY A 214 -22.67 -2.92 -5.48
CA GLY A 214 -22.09 -2.12 -6.55
C GLY A 214 -22.62 -2.48 -7.93
N ARG A 215 -22.38 -1.55 -8.87
CA ARG A 215 -22.92 -1.58 -10.23
C ARG A 215 -21.82 -1.40 -11.27
N VAL A 216 -21.90 -2.21 -12.32
CA VAL A 216 -21.01 -2.15 -13.48
C VAL A 216 -21.80 -1.65 -14.68
N PHE A 217 -21.21 -0.71 -15.43
CA PHE A 217 -21.79 -0.12 -16.63
C PHE A 217 -21.06 -0.56 -17.89
N TRP A 218 -21.74 -0.49 -19.03
CA TRP A 218 -21.15 -0.76 -20.35
C TRP A 218 -20.60 0.51 -21.02
N ASP A 219 -19.92 1.36 -20.24
CA ASP A 219 -19.41 2.66 -20.72
C ASP A 219 -18.43 2.51 -21.90
N ARG A 220 -17.66 1.40 -21.96
CA ARG A 220 -16.77 1.08 -23.09
C ARG A 220 -17.50 1.01 -24.44
N HIS A 221 -18.78 0.62 -24.40
CA HIS A 221 -19.63 0.47 -25.58
C HIS A 221 -20.56 1.69 -25.75
N LYS A 222 -20.39 2.72 -24.92
CA LYS A 222 -21.16 3.96 -24.93
C LYS A 222 -22.67 3.75 -24.78
N PHE A 223 -23.07 2.66 -24.13
CA PHE A 223 -24.47 2.47 -23.75
C PHE A 223 -24.82 3.40 -22.58
N PRO A 224 -26.02 4.02 -22.57
CA PRO A 224 -26.46 4.80 -21.42
C PRO A 224 -26.51 3.95 -20.15
N GLN A 225 -26.05 4.52 -19.04
CA GLN A 225 -26.00 3.84 -17.73
C GLN A 225 -27.40 3.48 -17.18
N THR A 226 -28.45 4.12 -17.69
CA THR A 226 -29.86 3.79 -17.40
C THR A 226 -30.33 2.53 -18.11
N ASP A 227 -29.67 2.17 -19.21
CA ASP A 227 -30.16 1.19 -20.17
C ASP A 227 -29.45 -0.14 -20.01
N VAL A 228 -28.14 -0.12 -19.78
CA VAL A 228 -27.31 -1.34 -19.70
C VAL A 228 -26.38 -1.31 -18.48
N TYR A 229 -26.66 -2.19 -17.51
CA TYR A 229 -25.86 -2.32 -16.28
C TYR A 229 -25.99 -3.70 -15.65
N ALA A 230 -25.07 -4.02 -14.74
CA ALA A 230 -25.16 -5.20 -13.88
C ALA A 230 -25.00 -4.82 -12.40
N ASP A 231 -25.94 -5.24 -11.56
CA ASP A 231 -25.86 -5.14 -10.11
C ASP A 231 -25.20 -6.40 -9.53
N LEU A 232 -24.14 -6.20 -8.75
CA LEU A 232 -23.35 -7.28 -8.16
C LEU A 232 -23.88 -7.65 -6.76
N LYS A 233 -23.72 -8.92 -6.38
CA LYS A 233 -24.03 -9.41 -5.02
C LYS A 233 -22.76 -9.49 -4.17
N GLN A 234 -22.01 -10.59 -4.27
CA GLN A 234 -20.73 -10.78 -3.61
C GLN A 234 -19.71 -11.26 -4.64
N TYR A 235 -18.47 -10.81 -4.52
CA TYR A 235 -17.41 -11.16 -5.45
C TYR A 235 -16.04 -11.00 -4.78
N ALA A 236 -15.01 -11.54 -5.41
CA ALA A 236 -13.64 -11.39 -4.96
C ALA A 236 -12.75 -10.98 -6.14
N ILE A 237 -11.82 -10.06 -5.88
CA ILE A 237 -10.87 -9.55 -6.86
C ILE A 237 -9.46 -9.87 -6.36
N ALA A 238 -8.71 -10.63 -7.16
CA ALA A 238 -7.27 -10.73 -7.00
C ALA A 238 -6.64 -9.46 -7.59
N ILE A 239 -6.25 -8.52 -6.74
CA ILE A 239 -5.91 -7.14 -7.14
C ILE A 239 -4.70 -7.06 -8.10
N LYS A 240 -3.84 -8.08 -8.06
CA LYS A 240 -2.72 -8.25 -8.99
C LYS A 240 -3.15 -8.57 -10.43
N ARG A 241 -4.44 -8.80 -10.69
CA ARG A 241 -4.99 -8.99 -12.04
C ARG A 241 -5.79 -7.75 -12.43
N SER A 242 -5.75 -7.39 -13.70
CA SER A 242 -6.57 -6.32 -14.29
C SER A 242 -7.98 -6.80 -14.67
N MET A 243 -8.55 -7.71 -13.87
CA MET A 243 -9.84 -8.34 -14.14
C MET A 243 -10.58 -8.71 -12.85
N PHE A 244 -11.90 -8.85 -12.96
CA PHE A 244 -12.73 -9.48 -11.94
C PHE A 244 -13.84 -10.32 -12.55
N MET A 245 -14.40 -11.20 -11.73
CA MET A 245 -15.57 -12.00 -12.04
C MET A 245 -16.54 -11.88 -10.88
N ALA A 246 -17.83 -11.77 -11.20
CA ALA A 246 -18.90 -11.77 -10.23
C ALA A 246 -19.97 -12.76 -10.69
N ASP A 247 -20.40 -13.62 -9.77
CA ASP A 247 -21.45 -14.59 -10.03
C ASP A 247 -22.77 -14.09 -9.45
N SER A 248 -23.89 -14.65 -9.92
CA SER A 248 -25.24 -14.31 -9.46
C SER A 248 -25.56 -12.81 -9.56
N VAL A 249 -25.07 -12.14 -10.61
CA VAL A 249 -25.36 -10.72 -10.88
C VAL A 249 -26.76 -10.57 -11.46
N ILE A 250 -27.36 -9.39 -11.28
CA ILE A 250 -28.58 -9.00 -11.99
C ILE A 250 -28.20 -8.08 -13.14
N PHE A 251 -28.30 -8.57 -14.37
CA PHE A 251 -28.05 -7.78 -15.57
C PHE A 251 -29.35 -7.18 -16.12
N VAL A 252 -29.31 -5.90 -16.47
CA VAL A 252 -30.42 -5.18 -17.10
C VAL A 252 -29.95 -4.66 -18.44
N ASN A 253 -30.73 -4.91 -19.48
CA ASN A 253 -30.58 -4.29 -20.79
C ASN A 253 -31.96 -3.94 -21.35
N THR A 254 -32.31 -2.66 -21.33
CA THR A 254 -33.63 -2.16 -21.76
C THR A 254 -33.87 -2.30 -23.27
N ASN A 255 -32.82 -2.58 -24.05
CA ASN A 255 -32.95 -2.86 -25.49
C ASN A 255 -33.52 -4.26 -25.78
N TYR A 256 -33.61 -5.14 -24.77
CA TYR A 256 -34.20 -6.47 -24.91
C TYR A 256 -35.47 -6.61 -24.05
N PRO A 257 -36.53 -7.26 -24.55
CA PRO A 257 -37.80 -7.41 -23.83
C PRO A 257 -37.75 -8.45 -22.69
N THR A 258 -36.58 -9.02 -22.40
CA THR A 258 -36.39 -10.15 -21.48
C THR A 258 -36.42 -9.78 -19.99
N GLY A 259 -36.47 -8.49 -19.66
CA GLY A 259 -36.36 -8.01 -18.29
C GLY A 259 -34.99 -8.28 -17.65
N PRO A 260 -34.82 -8.06 -16.34
CA PRO A 260 -33.59 -8.36 -15.62
C PRO A 260 -33.23 -9.86 -15.69
N MET A 261 -31.96 -10.17 -15.94
CA MET A 261 -31.47 -11.55 -16.08
C MET A 261 -30.41 -11.86 -15.02
N GLU A 262 -30.52 -13.05 -14.41
CA GLU A 262 -29.45 -13.57 -13.55
C GLU A 262 -28.36 -14.28 -14.37
N GLY A 263 -27.11 -14.12 -13.94
CA GLY A 263 -25.99 -14.77 -14.58
C GLY A 263 -24.64 -14.42 -13.97
N ARG A 264 -23.59 -14.59 -14.77
CA ARG A 264 -22.20 -14.31 -14.42
C ARG A 264 -21.66 -13.14 -15.23
N LEU A 265 -20.94 -12.25 -14.55
CA LEU A 265 -20.19 -11.15 -15.16
C LEU A 265 -18.70 -11.45 -15.13
N GLU A 266 -18.03 -11.20 -16.24
CA GLU A 266 -16.58 -11.09 -16.34
C GLU A 266 -16.24 -9.70 -16.89
N ASP A 267 -15.29 -9.01 -16.26
CA ASP A 267 -14.72 -7.79 -16.81
C ASP A 267 -13.21 -7.83 -16.65
N LYS A 268 -12.51 -7.45 -17.72
CA LYS A 268 -11.06 -7.35 -17.75
C LYS A 268 -10.62 -6.20 -18.63
N LEU A 269 -9.50 -5.59 -18.27
CA LEU A 269 -8.86 -4.63 -19.16
C LEU A 269 -8.36 -5.35 -20.42
N THR A 270 -8.58 -4.71 -21.56
CA THR A 270 -8.09 -5.16 -22.87
C THR A 270 -7.12 -4.13 -23.44
N ASN A 271 -6.01 -4.58 -24.03
CA ASN A 271 -5.16 -3.68 -24.82
C ASN A 271 -5.97 -3.23 -26.03
N ARG A 272 -6.31 -1.95 -26.12
CA ARG A 272 -7.05 -1.42 -27.27
C ARG A 272 -6.12 -1.41 -28.49
N VAL A 273 -6.28 -2.40 -29.37
CA VAL A 273 -5.78 -2.32 -30.74
C VAL A 273 -6.84 -1.59 -31.56
N GLU A 274 -6.42 -0.71 -32.47
CA GLU A 274 -7.32 -0.02 -33.39
C GLU A 274 -8.21 -1.03 -34.13
N GLY A 275 -9.54 -0.92 -33.97
CA GLY A 275 -10.52 -1.86 -34.53
C GLY A 275 -10.98 -2.99 -33.61
N ASP A 276 -10.47 -3.09 -32.38
CA ASP A 276 -10.93 -4.07 -31.38
C ASP A 276 -12.18 -3.57 -30.65
N ASN A 277 -13.33 -4.16 -30.95
CA ASN A 277 -14.53 -4.02 -30.14
C ASN A 277 -14.30 -4.80 -28.83
N SER A 278 -13.75 -4.13 -27.81
CA SER A 278 -13.58 -4.72 -26.48
C SER A 278 -14.86 -5.45 -26.09
N ARG A 279 -14.79 -6.77 -25.84
CA ARG A 279 -15.96 -7.60 -25.53
C ARG A 279 -16.39 -7.51 -24.06
N TYR A 280 -15.82 -6.56 -23.32
CA TYR A 280 -15.94 -6.45 -21.87
C TYR A 280 -16.64 -5.14 -21.46
N PRO A 281 -17.51 -5.17 -20.44
CA PRO A 281 -17.88 -6.33 -19.63
C PRO A 281 -18.66 -7.42 -20.42
N LYS A 282 -18.47 -8.69 -20.05
CA LYS A 282 -19.14 -9.85 -20.65
C LYS A 282 -20.12 -10.44 -19.65
N PHE A 283 -21.36 -10.65 -20.07
CA PHE A 283 -22.40 -11.29 -19.27
C PHE A 283 -22.81 -12.64 -19.89
N ASP A 284 -22.84 -13.69 -19.08
CA ASP A 284 -23.34 -15.02 -19.42
C ASP A 284 -24.57 -15.34 -18.55
N SER A 285 -25.76 -15.40 -19.16
CA SER A 285 -27.00 -15.73 -18.45
C SER A 285 -27.04 -17.21 -18.02
N TYR A 286 -27.63 -17.50 -16.86
CA TYR A 286 -27.88 -18.90 -16.45
C TYR A 286 -28.97 -19.60 -17.26
N THR A 287 -29.79 -18.84 -17.98
CA THR A 287 -30.90 -19.35 -18.78
C THR A 287 -30.53 -19.42 -20.25
N ASN A 288 -30.39 -20.63 -20.79
CA ASN A 288 -30.04 -20.92 -22.20
C ASN A 288 -31.20 -20.71 -23.20
N ARG A 289 -32.28 -20.01 -22.84
CA ARG A 289 -33.50 -19.92 -23.66
C ARG A 289 -34.08 -18.51 -23.68
N TYR A 290 -33.47 -17.64 -24.46
CA TYR A 290 -34.15 -16.43 -24.92
C TYR A 290 -34.17 -16.45 -26.45
N SER A 291 -35.38 -16.59 -27.01
CA SER A 291 -35.61 -16.24 -28.40
C SER A 291 -35.59 -14.72 -28.45
N ILE A 292 -34.63 -14.13 -29.14
CA ILE A 292 -34.69 -12.71 -29.51
C ILE A 292 -35.74 -12.64 -30.63
N PRO A 293 -36.92 -12.03 -30.41
CA PRO A 293 -37.85 -11.79 -31.52
C PRO A 293 -37.15 -10.88 -32.55
N ASP A 294 -37.27 -11.21 -33.83
CA ASP A 294 -36.77 -10.42 -34.97
C ASP A 294 -35.24 -10.34 -35.18
N ILE A 295 -34.56 -11.50 -35.21
CA ILE A 295 -33.32 -11.65 -35.99
C ILE A 295 -33.64 -12.50 -37.23
N PHE A 296 -34.13 -11.85 -38.29
CA PHE A 296 -34.19 -12.37 -39.66
C PHE A 296 -33.64 -11.32 -40.62
#